data_AF-A0AAW9W9D7-F1
#
_entry.id   AF-A0AAW9W9D7-F1
#
_cell.length_a   1.000
_cell.length_b   1.000
_cell.length_c   1.000
_cell.angle_alpha   90.00
_cell.angle_beta   90.00
_cell.angle_gamma   90.00
#
_symmetry.space_group_name_H-M   'P 1'
#
loop_
_entity.id
_entity.type
_entity.pdbx_description
1 polymer ?
#
loop_
_entity_poly.entity_id
_entity_poly.type
_entity_poly.pdbx_seq_one_letter_code
_entity_poly.pdbx_strand_id
1 'polypeptide(L)'
;MVQSEGSAVSLNLEPGEERSILGNIYIGKVKNIVKNIGAAFVEIGDGCMGYLNLADGFIHHASAGGADGKLRVGDEIVVQVERDAVKTKAPVLTGNLNFTGRYIVLTAGKRQLGFSSKLSDMEWKKQIKPILEAEKEEDFGIIVRTNAPEASFDAILEELRSLKALYRKVMGDAVHRTCLSLLYQTPPAYLADIRDSLHGSLESVVTDEPDIYEAIKVYLETFQPEDLKKLTFYDDALLPLFKLFKVEKAMDEALGKRVWLKSGGYLVIEPTEALCVIDVNTGKYSGKKNLHDTIMKINTEAAVQIARQLRLRNLSGIIIIDFIDMETEEDRQELLTVLSRALSKDPVKTSVVEITKLNLVEVTRKKIRRPFHEQAALIKGKAES
;
A
#
# COMPACT_ATOMS: atom_id res chain seq x y z
N MET A 1 -10.11 -1.03 -10.09
CA MET A 1 -9.43 0.13 -10.70
C MET A 1 -9.83 1.38 -9.92
N VAL A 2 -8.93 2.34 -9.74
CA VAL A 2 -9.27 3.68 -9.20
C VAL A 2 -9.03 4.73 -10.29
N GLN A 3 -9.99 5.63 -10.47
CA GLN A 3 -9.91 6.74 -11.41
C GLN A 3 -9.98 8.08 -10.68
N SER A 4 -9.33 9.09 -11.26
CA SER A 4 -9.39 10.48 -10.82
C SER A 4 -9.35 11.37 -12.06
N GLU A 5 -10.27 12.34 -12.15
CA GLU A 5 -10.40 13.25 -13.29
C GLU A 5 -10.46 12.51 -14.66
N GLY A 6 -11.19 11.40 -14.71
CA GLY A 6 -11.37 10.58 -15.92
C GLY A 6 -10.12 9.78 -16.35
N SER A 7 -9.07 9.72 -15.53
CA SER A 7 -7.86 8.95 -15.77
C SER A 7 -7.65 7.87 -14.71
N ALA A 8 -7.19 6.69 -15.13
CA ALA A 8 -6.77 5.64 -14.19
C ALA A 8 -5.53 6.08 -13.39
N VAL A 9 -5.60 5.94 -12.07
CA VAL A 9 -4.51 6.28 -11.14
C VAL A 9 -3.98 5.07 -10.38
N SER A 10 -4.77 4.00 -10.29
CA SER A 10 -4.39 2.73 -9.66
C SER A 10 -5.08 1.55 -10.33
N LEU A 11 -4.33 0.48 -10.57
CA LEU A 11 -4.83 -0.79 -11.08
C LEU A 11 -4.27 -1.93 -10.23
N ASN A 12 -5.15 -2.85 -9.87
CA ASN A 12 -4.80 -4.08 -9.16
C ASN A 12 -5.57 -5.22 -9.82
N LEU A 13 -4.90 -6.36 -9.98
CA LEU A 13 -5.49 -7.63 -10.40
C LEU A 13 -5.28 -8.64 -9.28
N GLU A 14 -6.35 -9.31 -8.88
CA GLU A 14 -6.31 -10.40 -7.92
C GLU A 14 -6.81 -11.68 -8.60
N PRO A 15 -6.15 -12.84 -8.38
CA PRO A 15 -6.68 -14.13 -8.81
C PRO A 15 -8.01 -14.41 -8.11
N GLY A 16 -8.98 -15.01 -8.81
CA GLY A 16 -10.29 -15.32 -8.23
C GLY A 16 -10.24 -16.34 -7.07
N GLU A 17 -9.32 -17.31 -7.13
CA GLU A 17 -9.25 -18.41 -6.15
C GLU A 17 -8.14 -18.22 -5.09
N GLU A 18 -7.03 -17.55 -5.44
CA GLU A 18 -5.92 -17.28 -4.52
C GLU A 18 -6.01 -15.86 -3.98
N ARG A 19 -6.58 -15.73 -2.78
CA ARG A 19 -6.58 -14.47 -2.03
C ARG A 19 -5.18 -14.23 -1.47
N SER A 20 -4.71 -12.98 -1.60
CA SER A 20 -3.51 -12.52 -0.90
C SER A 20 -3.64 -12.80 0.59
N ILE A 21 -2.57 -13.31 1.21
CA ILE A 21 -2.49 -13.53 2.66
C ILE A 21 -1.94 -12.29 3.39
N LEU A 22 -1.68 -11.20 2.67
CA LEU A 22 -1.16 -9.96 3.21
C LEU A 22 -2.05 -9.44 4.34
N GLY A 23 -1.43 -9.16 5.49
CA GLY A 23 -2.11 -8.66 6.68
C GLY A 23 -2.78 -9.74 7.53
N ASN A 24 -2.94 -10.97 7.04
CA ASN A 24 -3.51 -12.06 7.84
C ASN A 24 -2.65 -12.35 9.07
N ILE A 25 -3.31 -12.77 10.16
CA ILE A 25 -2.65 -13.13 11.42
C ILE A 25 -2.84 -14.63 11.66
N TYR A 26 -1.75 -15.33 11.94
CA TYR A 26 -1.71 -16.77 12.16
C TYR A 26 -1.04 -17.11 13.48
N ILE A 27 -1.35 -18.29 14.02
CA ILE A 27 -0.47 -18.99 14.94
C ILE A 27 0.56 -19.74 14.09
N GLY A 28 1.80 -19.29 14.09
CA GLY A 28 2.90 -19.95 13.38
C GLY A 28 3.77 -20.82 14.28
N LYS A 29 4.44 -21.80 13.68
CA LYS A 29 5.42 -22.66 14.35
C LYS A 29 6.83 -22.35 13.90
N VAL A 30 7.73 -22.07 14.84
CA VAL A 30 9.14 -21.84 14.52
C VAL A 30 9.79 -23.15 14.07
N LYS A 31 10.23 -23.22 12.81
CA LYS A 31 10.92 -24.41 12.27
C LYS A 31 12.43 -24.30 12.36
N ASN A 32 12.96 -23.09 12.19
CA ASN A 32 14.39 -22.87 12.20
C ASN A 32 14.72 -21.45 12.68
N ILE A 33 15.86 -21.29 13.35
CA ILE A 33 16.40 -19.99 13.78
C ILE A 33 17.81 -19.86 13.25
N VAL A 34 18.04 -18.88 12.39
CA VAL A 34 19.34 -18.63 11.77
C VAL A 34 19.97 -17.40 12.43
N LYS A 35 20.83 -17.65 13.43
CA LYS A 35 21.46 -16.60 14.24
C LYS A 35 22.28 -15.61 13.42
N ASN A 36 22.97 -16.08 12.38
CA ASN A 36 23.86 -15.24 11.57
C ASN A 36 23.14 -14.08 10.86
N ILE A 37 21.86 -14.26 10.52
CA ILE A 37 21.03 -13.24 9.85
C ILE A 37 19.98 -12.64 10.79
N GLY A 38 19.99 -13.04 12.08
CA GLY A 38 19.02 -12.56 13.07
C GLY A 38 17.56 -12.89 12.71
N ALA A 39 17.29 -14.06 12.13
CA ALA A 39 15.96 -14.39 11.63
C ALA A 39 15.46 -15.78 12.04
N ALA A 40 14.14 -15.95 12.03
CA ALA A 40 13.46 -17.22 12.20
C ALA A 40 12.60 -17.56 10.98
N PHE A 41 12.56 -18.84 10.63
CA PHE A 41 11.63 -19.38 9.64
C PHE A 41 10.44 -20.00 10.37
N VAL A 42 9.26 -19.49 10.06
CA VAL A 42 8.02 -19.80 10.76
C VAL A 42 7.05 -20.41 9.76
N GLU A 43 6.58 -21.62 10.03
CA GLU A 43 5.49 -22.23 9.28
C GLU A 43 4.18 -21.60 9.72
N ILE A 44 3.35 -21.16 8.78
CA ILE A 44 1.98 -20.67 9.00
C ILE A 44 0.99 -21.60 8.30
N GLY A 45 -0.29 -21.22 8.25
CA GLY A 45 -1.35 -22.01 7.61
C GLY A 45 -0.97 -22.52 6.20
N ASP A 46 -1.54 -23.68 5.84
CA ASP A 46 -1.35 -24.34 4.54
C ASP A 46 0.11 -24.73 4.22
N GLY A 47 0.94 -24.90 5.26
CA GLY A 47 2.35 -25.31 5.12
C GLY A 47 3.25 -24.22 4.55
N CYS A 48 2.78 -22.98 4.50
CA CYS A 48 3.56 -21.86 3.98
C CYS A 48 4.68 -21.48 4.96
N MET A 49 5.93 -21.44 4.48
CA MET A 49 7.08 -20.99 5.26
C MET A 49 7.29 -19.48 5.10
N GLY A 50 7.26 -18.74 6.19
CA GLY A 50 7.54 -17.31 6.23
C GLY A 50 8.86 -16.95 6.92
N TYR A 51 9.38 -15.77 6.59
CA TYR A 51 10.60 -15.19 7.14
C TYR A 51 10.27 -14.14 8.19
N LEU A 52 10.69 -14.34 9.44
CA LEU A 52 10.52 -13.41 10.56
C LEU A 52 11.87 -12.81 10.95
N ASN A 53 12.01 -11.48 10.87
CA ASN A 53 13.19 -10.78 11.38
C ASN A 53 13.08 -10.60 12.91
N LEU A 54 14.06 -11.15 13.65
CA LEU A 54 14.07 -11.08 15.12
C LEU A 54 14.53 -9.72 15.65
N ALA A 55 15.17 -8.90 14.82
CA ALA A 55 15.53 -7.53 15.20
C ALA A 55 14.31 -6.57 15.20
N ASP A 56 13.26 -6.91 14.43
CA ASP A 56 12.20 -5.95 14.10
C ASP A 56 11.03 -5.96 15.08
N GLY A 57 10.93 -6.87 16.05
CA GLY A 57 9.65 -7.01 16.76
C GLY A 57 9.62 -7.70 18.11
N PHE A 58 8.50 -7.43 18.76
CA PHE A 58 7.98 -8.12 19.92
C PHE A 58 7.43 -9.49 19.50
N ILE A 59 7.57 -10.51 20.35
CA ILE A 59 7.09 -11.86 20.06
C ILE A 59 5.92 -12.17 20.98
N HIS A 60 4.78 -12.48 20.37
CA HIS A 60 3.59 -12.96 21.07
C HIS A 60 3.60 -14.48 21.07
N HIS A 61 3.89 -15.11 22.21
CA HIS A 61 3.79 -16.56 22.34
C HIS A 61 2.32 -16.98 22.47
N ALA A 62 1.90 -17.98 21.69
CA ALA A 62 0.55 -18.54 21.75
C ALA A 62 0.43 -19.60 22.87
N SER A 63 1.51 -20.32 23.14
CA SER A 63 1.65 -21.23 24.29
C SER A 63 2.57 -20.62 25.35
N ALA A 64 2.65 -21.23 26.54
CA ALA A 64 3.64 -20.83 27.54
C ALA A 64 5.06 -20.93 26.94
N GLY A 65 5.65 -19.77 26.58
CA GLY A 65 7.01 -19.69 26.06
C GLY A 65 8.02 -20.17 27.10
N GLY A 66 9.26 -20.40 26.66
CA GLY A 66 10.36 -20.67 27.59
C GLY A 66 10.44 -19.57 28.66
N ALA A 67 10.72 -19.94 29.92
CA ALA A 67 10.77 -19.05 31.08
C ALA A 67 11.72 -17.84 30.97
N ASP A 68 12.54 -17.78 29.91
CA ASP A 68 13.51 -16.73 29.60
C ASP A 68 13.06 -15.78 28.47
N GLY A 69 11.87 -15.97 27.89
CA GLY A 69 11.34 -15.13 26.80
C GLY A 69 12.11 -15.25 25.48
N LYS A 70 12.99 -16.25 25.35
CA LYS A 70 13.77 -16.49 24.13
C LYS A 70 13.00 -17.39 23.18
N LEU A 71 12.99 -17.01 21.91
CA LEU A 71 12.42 -17.82 20.84
C LEU A 71 13.25 -19.09 20.63
N ARG A 72 12.57 -20.24 20.58
CA ARG A 72 13.15 -21.57 20.33
C ARG A 72 12.47 -22.22 19.13
N VAL A 73 13.18 -23.17 18.53
CA VAL A 73 12.59 -24.03 17.50
C VAL A 73 11.49 -24.87 18.14
N GLY A 74 10.33 -24.89 17.51
CA GLY A 74 9.12 -25.55 18.01
C GLY A 74 8.12 -24.61 18.67
N ASP A 75 8.52 -23.40 19.06
CA ASP A 75 7.62 -22.43 19.69
C ASP A 75 6.46 -22.05 18.78
N GLU A 76 5.30 -21.84 19.40
CA GLU A 76 4.09 -21.34 18.76
C GLU A 76 3.97 -19.85 19.03
N ILE A 77 3.92 -19.06 17.95
CA ILE A 77 3.93 -17.60 18.02
C ILE A 77 2.86 -17.00 17.13
N VAL A 78 2.32 -15.86 17.53
CA VAL A 78 1.38 -15.08 16.71
C VAL A 78 2.17 -14.18 15.78
N VAL A 79 1.91 -14.31 14.47
CA VAL A 79 2.61 -13.57 13.42
C VAL A 79 1.62 -12.98 12.43
N GLN A 80 1.92 -11.79 11.93
CA GLN A 80 1.20 -11.16 10.84
C GLN A 80 2.04 -11.18 9.56
N VAL A 81 1.40 -11.41 8.41
CA VAL A 81 2.05 -11.28 7.10
C VAL A 81 2.23 -9.80 6.77
N GLU A 82 3.47 -9.30 6.83
CA GLU A 82 3.79 -7.90 6.48
C GLU A 82 3.95 -7.74 4.96
N ARG A 83 4.49 -8.75 4.28
CA ARG A 83 4.67 -8.76 2.82
C ARG A 83 4.36 -10.12 2.26
N ASP A 84 3.61 -10.15 1.17
CA ASP A 84 3.35 -11.38 0.41
C ASP A 84 4.65 -12.00 -0.12
N ALA A 85 4.58 -13.30 -0.40
CA ALA A 85 5.61 -13.99 -1.15
C ALA A 85 5.88 -13.25 -2.47
N VAL A 86 7.14 -13.16 -2.89
CA VAL A 86 7.51 -12.56 -4.18
C VAL A 86 8.50 -13.49 -4.87
N LYS A 87 8.11 -14.01 -6.03
CA LYS A 87 8.89 -14.98 -6.81
C LYS A 87 9.23 -16.20 -5.92
N THR A 88 10.51 -16.46 -5.70
CA THR A 88 11.03 -17.56 -4.86
C THR A 88 11.19 -17.20 -3.39
N LYS A 89 10.93 -15.93 -3.00
CA LYS A 89 11.09 -15.47 -1.62
C LYS A 89 9.80 -15.73 -0.83
N ALA A 90 9.97 -16.40 0.31
CA ALA A 90 8.97 -16.59 1.35
C ALA A 90 8.31 -15.24 1.74
N PRO A 91 7.03 -15.25 2.18
CA PRO A 91 6.39 -14.07 2.75
C PRO A 91 7.18 -13.57 3.97
N VAL A 92 7.17 -12.25 4.16
CA VAL A 92 7.80 -11.62 5.32
C VAL A 92 6.76 -11.51 6.43
N LEU A 93 7.11 -12.04 7.59
CA LEU A 93 6.30 -12.04 8.79
C LEU A 93 6.80 -11.01 9.78
N THR A 94 5.90 -10.53 10.62
CA THR A 94 6.21 -9.64 11.74
C THR A 94 5.47 -10.07 13.00
N GLY A 95 6.12 -9.92 14.15
CA GLY A 95 5.48 -10.07 15.46
C GLY A 95 4.77 -8.77 15.90
N ASN A 96 5.01 -7.64 15.24
CA ASN A 96 4.28 -6.42 15.53
C ASN A 96 2.93 -6.44 14.78
N LEU A 97 1.87 -6.88 15.45
CA LEU A 97 0.55 -7.00 14.84
C LEU A 97 -0.08 -5.62 14.63
N ASN A 98 -0.68 -5.38 13.47
CA ASN A 98 -1.33 -4.13 13.11
C ASN A 98 -2.80 -4.37 12.75
N PHE A 99 -3.69 -3.68 13.45
CA PHE A 99 -5.12 -3.68 13.21
C PHE A 99 -5.50 -2.32 12.62
N THR A 100 -5.86 -2.32 11.35
CA THR A 100 -5.92 -1.10 10.54
C THR A 100 -7.36 -0.62 10.36
N GLY A 101 -7.71 0.46 11.05
CA GLY A 101 -8.91 1.27 10.80
C GLY A 101 -8.66 2.37 9.76
N ARG A 102 -9.68 3.18 9.48
CA ARG A 102 -9.65 4.34 8.58
C ARG A 102 -8.86 5.50 9.17
N TYR A 103 -9.05 5.79 10.45
CA TYR A 103 -8.45 6.95 11.13
C TYR A 103 -7.26 6.56 11.99
N ILE A 104 -7.25 5.35 12.53
CA ILE A 104 -6.18 4.88 13.42
C ILE A 104 -5.74 3.46 13.09
N VAL A 105 -4.52 3.13 13.46
CA VAL A 105 -3.98 1.77 13.47
C VAL A 105 -3.64 1.41 14.91
N LEU A 106 -4.19 0.31 15.42
CA LEU A 106 -3.80 -0.25 16.70
C LEU A 106 -2.65 -1.23 16.47
N THR A 107 -1.55 -1.08 17.21
CA THR A 107 -0.35 -1.90 17.03
C THR A 107 0.00 -2.68 18.29
N ALA A 108 0.05 -4.00 18.23
CA ALA A 108 0.61 -4.83 19.29
C ALA A 108 2.14 -4.94 19.09
N GLY A 109 2.92 -4.81 20.16
CA GLY A 109 4.38 -4.79 20.14
C GLY A 109 4.99 -3.38 20.16
N LYS A 110 4.61 -2.50 19.21
CA LYS A 110 5.02 -1.08 19.22
C LYS A 110 4.06 -0.23 20.05
N ARG A 111 4.21 -0.25 21.37
CA ARG A 111 3.29 0.36 22.36
C ARG A 111 3.35 1.89 22.47
N GLN A 112 3.60 2.59 21.37
CA GLN A 112 3.72 4.05 21.34
C GLN A 112 2.52 4.71 20.66
N LEU A 113 2.23 5.95 21.07
CA LEU A 113 1.34 6.83 20.30
C LEU A 113 2.16 7.51 19.21
N GLY A 114 1.77 7.29 17.96
CA GLY A 114 2.41 7.88 16.79
C GLY A 114 1.42 8.62 15.92
N PHE A 115 1.94 9.53 15.09
CA PHE A 115 1.16 10.22 14.07
C PHE A 115 1.78 9.94 12.70
N SER A 116 0.95 9.80 11.68
CA SER A 116 1.38 9.72 10.28
C SER A 116 2.30 10.90 9.95
N SER A 117 3.41 10.65 9.26
CA SER A 117 4.33 11.70 8.83
C SER A 117 3.69 12.69 7.84
N LYS A 118 2.58 12.30 7.21
CA LYS A 118 1.80 13.14 6.28
C LYS A 118 0.80 14.03 7.00
N LEU A 119 0.56 13.81 8.28
CA LEU A 119 -0.31 14.64 9.09
C LEU A 119 0.46 15.91 9.47
N SER A 120 0.15 17.06 8.88
CA SER A 120 0.86 18.32 9.12
C SER A 120 0.19 19.23 10.15
N ASP A 121 -1.10 19.03 10.42
CA ASP A 121 -1.86 19.88 11.36
C ASP A 121 -1.38 19.66 12.81
N MET A 122 -0.65 20.64 13.34
CA MET A 122 -0.09 20.58 14.68
C MET A 122 -1.10 20.92 15.77
N GLU A 123 -2.11 21.74 15.44
CA GLU A 123 -3.13 22.15 16.40
C GLU A 123 -4.09 20.99 16.66
N TRP A 124 -4.57 20.35 15.59
CA TRP A 124 -5.40 19.15 15.69
C TRP A 124 -4.69 18.02 16.45
N LYS A 125 -3.39 17.78 16.15
CA LYS A 125 -2.57 16.81 16.91
C LYS A 125 -2.54 17.12 18.40
N LYS A 126 -2.39 18.40 18.76
CA LYS A 126 -2.32 18.82 20.16
C LYS A 126 -3.63 18.57 20.90
N GLN A 127 -4.77 18.66 20.20
CA GLN A 127 -6.10 18.41 20.77
C GLN A 127 -6.39 16.92 20.97
N ILE A 128 -6.11 16.07 19.97
CA ILE A 128 -6.43 14.63 20.03
C ILE A 128 -5.45 13.83 20.87
N LYS A 129 -4.19 14.27 20.99
CA LYS A 129 -3.14 13.57 21.73
C LYS A 129 -3.54 13.23 23.18
N PRO A 130 -3.99 14.17 24.03
CA PRO A 130 -4.36 13.84 25.41
C PRO A 130 -5.55 12.87 25.49
N ILE A 131 -6.48 12.94 24.55
CA ILE A 131 -7.64 12.05 24.48
C ILE A 131 -7.18 10.60 24.21
N LEU A 132 -6.29 10.41 23.22
CA LEU A 132 -5.75 9.08 22.89
C LEU A 132 -4.78 8.55 23.95
N GLU A 133 -4.05 9.43 24.65
CA GLU A 133 -3.19 9.04 25.76
C GLU A 133 -3.99 8.50 26.95
N ALA A 134 -5.18 9.06 27.22
CA ALA A 134 -6.08 8.55 28.25
C ALA A 134 -6.65 7.15 27.93
N GLU A 135 -6.79 6.84 26.64
CA GLU A 135 -7.25 5.53 26.15
C GLU A 135 -6.13 4.50 25.97
N LYS A 136 -4.87 4.90 26.22
CA LYS A 136 -3.72 4.02 26.02
C LYS A 136 -3.68 2.96 27.12
N GLU A 137 -3.50 1.70 26.71
CA GLU A 137 -3.22 0.59 27.62
C GLU A 137 -1.76 0.13 27.44
N GLU A 138 -1.23 -0.65 28.38
CA GLU A 138 0.18 -1.09 28.32
C GLU A 138 0.44 -2.08 27.17
N ASP A 139 -0.59 -2.74 26.66
CA ASP A 139 -0.47 -3.86 25.72
C ASP A 139 -0.38 -3.45 24.25
N PHE A 140 -0.86 -2.25 23.88
CA PHE A 140 -0.91 -1.78 22.50
C PHE A 140 -0.48 -0.32 22.33
N GLY A 141 -0.11 0.02 21.09
CA GLY A 141 0.13 1.38 20.62
C GLY A 141 -0.97 1.83 19.67
N ILE A 142 -0.95 3.12 19.35
CA ILE A 142 -1.93 3.77 18.47
C ILE A 142 -1.15 4.61 17.46
N ILE A 143 -1.44 4.45 16.18
CA ILE A 143 -0.91 5.30 15.11
C ILE A 143 -2.06 6.04 14.45
N VAL A 144 -2.04 7.36 14.55
CA VAL A 144 -3.05 8.23 13.94
C VAL A 144 -2.76 8.41 12.45
N ARG A 145 -3.74 8.11 11.60
CA ARG A 145 -3.65 8.16 10.13
C ARG A 145 -3.97 9.55 9.60
N THR A 146 -3.67 9.77 8.32
CA THR A 146 -3.87 11.04 7.62
C THR A 146 -5.34 11.47 7.52
N ASN A 147 -6.28 10.52 7.52
CA ASN A 147 -7.71 10.79 7.40
C ASN A 147 -8.34 11.21 8.74
N ALA A 148 -7.60 11.09 9.85
CA ALA A 148 -8.15 11.31 11.18
C ALA A 148 -8.67 12.75 11.42
N PRO A 149 -8.05 13.83 10.90
CA PRO A 149 -8.58 15.19 11.06
C PRO A 149 -9.94 15.43 10.45
N GLU A 150 -10.36 14.58 9.52
CA GLU A 150 -11.62 14.70 8.80
C GLU A 150 -12.79 14.12 9.61
N ALA A 151 -12.49 13.38 10.68
CA ALA A 151 -13.48 12.76 11.57
C ALA A 151 -13.67 13.52 12.88
N SER A 152 -14.85 13.38 13.47
CA SER A 152 -15.07 13.81 14.85
C SER A 152 -14.22 12.95 15.81
N PHE A 153 -13.85 13.53 16.95
CA PHE A 153 -13.12 12.78 17.97
C PHE A 153 -13.90 11.57 18.48
N ASP A 154 -15.23 11.66 18.54
CA ASP A 154 -16.08 10.52 18.91
C ASP A 154 -15.97 9.37 17.93
N ALA A 155 -15.99 9.63 16.62
CA ALA A 155 -15.83 8.60 15.59
C ALA A 155 -14.46 7.90 15.68
N ILE A 156 -13.39 8.66 15.97
CA ILE A 156 -12.05 8.09 16.18
C ILE A 156 -12.03 7.18 17.42
N LEU A 157 -12.71 7.57 18.50
CA LEU A 157 -12.81 6.78 19.73
C LEU A 157 -13.66 5.52 19.54
N GLU A 158 -14.75 5.58 18.79
CA GLU A 158 -15.56 4.42 18.43
C GLU A 158 -14.77 3.41 17.58
N GLU A 159 -14.01 3.91 16.60
CA GLU A 159 -13.09 3.06 15.83
C GLU A 159 -12.04 2.43 16.76
N LEU A 160 -11.48 3.19 17.71
CA LEU A 160 -10.51 2.67 18.67
C LEU A 160 -11.09 1.55 19.52
N ARG A 161 -12.32 1.71 20.03
CA ARG A 161 -13.01 0.66 20.80
C ARG A 161 -13.21 -0.60 19.97
N SER A 162 -13.59 -0.44 18.70
CA SER A 162 -13.77 -1.57 17.77
C SER A 162 -12.46 -2.31 17.51
N LEU A 163 -11.36 -1.58 17.29
CA LEU A 163 -10.03 -2.16 17.12
C LEU A 163 -9.51 -2.83 18.41
N LYS A 164 -9.77 -2.26 19.59
CA LYS A 164 -9.45 -2.88 20.89
C LYS A 164 -10.20 -4.21 21.06
N ALA A 165 -11.49 -4.24 20.73
CA ALA A 165 -12.28 -5.46 20.80
C ALA A 165 -11.76 -6.54 19.84
N LEU A 166 -11.41 -6.16 18.60
CA LEU A 166 -10.80 -7.07 17.63
C LEU A 166 -9.45 -7.61 18.12
N TYR A 167 -8.58 -6.75 18.64
CA TYR A 167 -7.30 -7.15 19.21
C TYR A 167 -7.46 -8.17 20.33
N ARG A 168 -8.33 -7.87 21.32
CA ARG A 168 -8.59 -8.76 22.45
C ARG A 168 -9.16 -10.10 22.00
N LYS A 169 -10.05 -10.10 21.00
CA LYS A 169 -10.57 -11.33 20.40
C LYS A 169 -9.46 -12.16 19.78
N VAL A 170 -8.62 -11.57 18.93
CA VAL A 170 -7.52 -12.27 18.26
C VAL A 170 -6.51 -12.84 19.26
N MET A 171 -6.15 -12.07 20.29
CA MET A 171 -5.22 -12.54 21.32
C MET A 171 -5.84 -13.59 22.25
N GLY A 172 -7.14 -13.49 22.56
CA GLY A 172 -7.86 -14.52 23.31
C GLY A 172 -7.97 -15.83 22.53
N ASP A 173 -8.32 -15.74 21.25
CA ASP A 173 -8.40 -16.91 20.35
C ASP A 173 -7.04 -17.58 20.18
N ALA A 174 -5.94 -16.80 20.18
CA ALA A 174 -4.59 -17.31 20.00
C ALA A 174 -4.17 -18.36 21.04
N VAL A 175 -4.66 -18.24 22.28
CA VAL A 175 -4.32 -19.16 23.39
C VAL A 175 -5.06 -20.50 23.29
N HIS A 176 -6.20 -20.52 22.59
CA HIS A 176 -7.11 -21.67 22.56
C HIS A 176 -7.10 -22.41 21.22
N ARG A 177 -6.64 -21.76 20.15
CA ARG A 177 -6.60 -22.34 18.80
C ARG A 177 -5.37 -23.24 18.63
N THR A 178 -5.50 -24.21 17.74
CA THR A 178 -4.39 -25.09 17.36
C THR A 178 -3.33 -24.33 16.58
N CYS A 179 -2.08 -24.79 16.67
CA CYS A 179 -0.99 -24.32 15.83
C CYS A 179 -1.37 -24.30 14.33
N LEU A 180 -0.82 -23.35 13.57
CA LEU A 180 -1.09 -23.12 12.13
C LEU A 180 -2.49 -22.57 11.81
N SER A 181 -3.29 -22.21 12.81
CA SER A 181 -4.61 -21.61 12.59
C SER A 181 -4.52 -20.16 12.11
N LEU A 182 -5.44 -19.78 11.21
CA LEU A 182 -5.74 -18.38 10.88
C LEU A 182 -6.57 -17.76 12.02
N LEU A 183 -6.04 -16.70 12.64
CA LEU A 183 -6.72 -15.94 13.71
C LEU A 183 -7.50 -14.74 13.17
N TYR A 184 -6.96 -14.10 12.14
CA TYR A 184 -7.58 -12.94 11.52
C TYR A 184 -7.33 -12.94 10.02
N GLN A 185 -8.43 -12.89 9.25
CA GLN A 185 -8.39 -12.68 7.82
C GLN A 185 -8.54 -11.19 7.52
N THR A 186 -7.57 -10.64 6.80
CA THR A 186 -7.62 -9.25 6.35
C THR A 186 -8.67 -9.10 5.26
N PRO A 187 -9.43 -7.98 5.25
CA PRO A 187 -10.35 -7.68 4.17
C PRO A 187 -9.65 -7.68 2.80
N PRO A 188 -10.34 -8.08 1.72
CA PRO A 188 -9.80 -8.01 0.37
C PRO A 188 -9.26 -6.62 -0.01
N ALA A 189 -8.34 -6.55 -0.99
CA ALA A 189 -7.68 -5.31 -1.34
C ALA A 189 -8.66 -4.21 -1.79
N TYR A 190 -9.77 -4.56 -2.45
CA TYR A 190 -10.77 -3.57 -2.86
C TYR A 190 -11.44 -2.89 -1.65
N LEU A 191 -11.68 -3.60 -0.54
CA LEU A 191 -12.19 -2.98 0.70
C LEU A 191 -11.12 -2.14 1.37
N ALA A 192 -9.86 -2.57 1.34
CA ALA A 192 -8.75 -1.77 1.85
C ALA A 192 -8.58 -0.47 1.06
N ASP A 193 -8.73 -0.52 -0.27
CA ASP A 193 -8.65 0.65 -1.15
C ASP A 193 -9.81 1.63 -0.86
N ILE A 194 -11.03 1.14 -0.54
CA ILE A 194 -12.16 1.98 -0.09
C ILE A 194 -11.87 2.58 1.30
N ARG A 195 -11.42 1.77 2.26
CA ARG A 195 -11.06 2.22 3.62
C ARG A 195 -10.04 3.36 3.59
N ASP A 196 -9.00 3.17 2.78
CA ASP A 196 -7.84 4.03 2.72
C ASP A 196 -8.04 5.24 1.79
N SER A 197 -9.20 5.35 1.13
CA SER A 197 -9.57 6.55 0.38
C SER A 197 -9.68 7.77 1.31
N LEU A 198 -9.23 8.93 0.83
CA LEU A 198 -9.31 10.20 1.59
C LEU A 198 -10.78 10.64 1.69
N HIS A 199 -11.19 11.21 2.82
CA HIS A 199 -12.56 11.66 2.98
C HIS A 199 -12.90 12.70 1.90
N GLY A 200 -14.12 12.62 1.34
CA GLY A 200 -14.57 13.49 0.26
C GLY A 200 -13.91 13.27 -1.11
N SER A 201 -12.86 12.46 -1.23
CA SER A 201 -12.22 12.16 -2.53
C SER A 201 -12.94 11.07 -3.33
N LEU A 202 -13.68 10.20 -2.64
CA LEU A 202 -14.45 9.13 -3.25
C LEU A 202 -15.78 9.68 -3.77
N GLU A 203 -16.00 9.62 -5.08
CA GLU A 203 -17.24 10.06 -5.72
C GLU A 203 -18.25 8.91 -5.89
N SER A 204 -17.78 7.77 -6.40
CA SER A 204 -18.59 6.58 -6.65
C SER A 204 -17.77 5.30 -6.48
N VAL A 205 -18.46 4.22 -6.11
CA VAL A 205 -17.95 2.85 -6.13
C VAL A 205 -18.91 2.04 -7.00
N VAL A 206 -18.41 1.46 -8.08
CA VAL A 206 -19.24 0.74 -9.06
C VAL A 206 -18.72 -0.67 -9.20
N THR A 207 -19.62 -1.65 -9.15
CA THR A 207 -19.32 -3.06 -9.36
C THR A 207 -20.48 -3.74 -10.08
N ASP A 208 -20.15 -4.69 -10.95
CA ASP A 208 -21.07 -5.56 -11.69
C ASP A 208 -21.17 -6.97 -11.07
N GLU A 209 -20.50 -7.21 -9.93
CA GLU A 209 -20.47 -8.50 -9.23
C GLU A 209 -21.34 -8.46 -7.96
N PRO A 210 -22.39 -9.28 -7.83
CA PRO A 210 -23.31 -9.24 -6.70
C PRO A 210 -22.65 -9.48 -5.35
N ASP A 211 -21.74 -10.46 -5.27
CA ASP A 211 -21.03 -10.81 -4.03
C ASP A 211 -20.12 -9.67 -3.56
N ILE A 212 -19.49 -8.96 -4.51
CA ILE A 212 -18.65 -7.80 -4.22
C ILE A 212 -19.52 -6.63 -3.76
N TYR A 213 -20.66 -6.38 -4.41
CA TYR A 213 -21.59 -5.34 -4.01
C TYR A 213 -22.03 -5.51 -2.56
N GLU A 214 -22.50 -6.71 -2.19
CA GLU A 214 -22.98 -6.96 -0.83
C GLU A 214 -21.84 -6.85 0.19
N ALA A 215 -20.64 -7.35 -0.12
CA ALA A 215 -19.47 -7.21 0.74
C ALA A 215 -19.09 -5.74 0.97
N ILE A 216 -19.14 -4.90 -0.07
CA ILE A 216 -18.87 -3.46 0.06
C ILE A 216 -19.98 -2.78 0.85
N LYS A 217 -21.24 -3.13 0.60
CA LYS A 217 -22.41 -2.57 1.29
C LYS A 217 -22.33 -2.80 2.80
N VAL A 218 -22.11 -4.04 3.23
CA VAL A 218 -21.95 -4.40 4.65
C VAL A 218 -20.80 -3.63 5.29
N TYR A 219 -19.68 -3.49 4.57
CA TYR A 219 -18.53 -2.70 5.03
C TYR A 219 -18.89 -1.22 5.22
N LEU A 220 -19.53 -0.60 4.23
CA LEU A 220 -19.93 0.81 4.29
C LEU A 220 -20.97 1.06 5.39
N GLU A 221 -21.98 0.20 5.53
CA GLU A 221 -22.97 0.30 6.61
C GLU A 221 -22.34 0.24 8.01
N THR A 222 -21.28 -0.56 8.17
CA THR A 222 -20.61 -0.75 9.46
C THR A 222 -19.62 0.37 9.78
N PHE A 223 -18.86 0.85 8.80
CA PHE A 223 -17.69 1.70 9.04
C PHE A 223 -17.75 3.09 8.41
N GLN A 224 -18.53 3.29 7.33
CA GLN A 224 -18.57 4.52 6.53
C GLN A 224 -19.98 4.77 5.94
N PRO A 225 -21.02 4.91 6.79
CA PRO A 225 -22.39 5.03 6.31
C PRO A 225 -22.62 6.23 5.39
N GLU A 226 -21.80 7.28 5.51
CA GLU A 226 -21.83 8.47 4.66
C GLU A 226 -21.49 8.17 3.18
N ASP A 227 -20.72 7.12 2.92
CA ASP A 227 -20.27 6.71 1.59
C ASP A 227 -21.20 5.65 0.97
N LEU A 228 -22.18 5.12 1.72
CA LEU A 228 -23.11 4.09 1.24
C LEU A 228 -23.88 4.51 -0.02
N LYS A 229 -24.32 5.77 -0.08
CA LYS A 229 -25.02 6.34 -1.25
C LYS A 229 -24.17 6.41 -2.52
N LYS A 230 -22.85 6.21 -2.42
CA LYS A 230 -21.91 6.23 -3.54
C LYS A 230 -21.73 4.86 -4.17
N LEU A 231 -22.21 3.79 -3.52
CA LEU A 231 -22.14 2.42 -4.00
C LEU A 231 -23.26 2.16 -5.02
N THR A 232 -22.89 1.75 -6.22
CA THR A 232 -23.81 1.45 -7.32
C THR A 232 -23.55 0.06 -7.88
N PHE A 233 -24.61 -0.75 -8.00
CA PHE A 233 -24.55 -2.01 -8.74
C PHE A 233 -24.79 -1.71 -10.22
N TYR A 234 -23.95 -2.26 -11.08
CA TYR A 234 -24.01 -2.04 -12.52
C TYR A 234 -24.48 -3.31 -13.23
N ASP A 235 -25.62 -3.24 -13.92
CA ASP A 235 -26.31 -4.39 -14.49
C ASP A 235 -26.68 -4.22 -15.98
N ASP A 236 -26.03 -3.29 -16.69
CA ASP A 236 -26.27 -3.06 -18.12
C ASP A 236 -25.77 -4.25 -18.96
N ALA A 237 -26.71 -4.97 -19.57
CA ALA A 237 -26.42 -6.13 -20.41
C ALA A 237 -25.77 -5.81 -21.76
N LEU A 238 -25.90 -4.58 -22.27
CA LEU A 238 -25.42 -4.17 -23.59
C LEU A 238 -24.01 -3.57 -23.54
N LEU A 239 -23.64 -2.95 -22.42
CA LEU A 239 -22.34 -2.33 -22.24
C LEU A 239 -21.68 -2.84 -20.95
N PRO A 240 -20.70 -3.76 -21.03
CA PRO A 240 -19.99 -4.23 -19.83
C PRO A 240 -19.25 -3.11 -19.08
N LEU A 241 -19.18 -3.19 -17.75
CA LEU A 241 -18.58 -2.18 -16.89
C LEU A 241 -17.14 -1.84 -17.28
N PHE A 242 -16.35 -2.87 -17.59
CA PHE A 242 -14.94 -2.70 -17.96
C PHE A 242 -14.77 -1.90 -19.27
N LYS A 243 -15.75 -1.96 -20.19
CA LYS A 243 -15.76 -1.14 -21.42
C LYS A 243 -16.17 0.29 -21.12
N LEU A 244 -17.22 0.49 -20.31
CA LEU A 244 -17.70 1.81 -19.90
C LEU A 244 -16.56 2.65 -19.29
N PHE A 245 -15.80 2.05 -18.38
CA PHE A 245 -14.69 2.72 -17.70
C PHE A 245 -13.32 2.56 -18.39
N LYS A 246 -13.29 1.98 -19.60
CA LYS A 246 -12.07 1.81 -20.43
C LYS A 246 -10.93 1.11 -19.68
N VAL A 247 -11.26 0.08 -18.89
CA VAL A 247 -10.31 -0.69 -18.09
C VAL A 247 -9.23 -1.30 -18.97
N GLU A 248 -9.60 -1.90 -20.11
CA GLU A 248 -8.65 -2.50 -21.06
C GLU A 248 -7.59 -1.50 -21.52
N LYS A 249 -8.01 -0.29 -21.89
CA LYS A 249 -7.09 0.78 -22.27
C LYS A 249 -6.13 1.13 -21.14
N ALA A 250 -6.63 1.21 -19.91
CA ALA A 250 -5.80 1.49 -18.74
C ALA A 250 -4.79 0.35 -18.46
N MET A 251 -5.19 -0.90 -18.69
CA MET A 251 -4.30 -2.06 -18.58
C MET A 251 -3.20 -2.03 -19.65
N ASP A 252 -3.56 -1.75 -20.90
CA ASP A 252 -2.59 -1.61 -21.99
C ASP A 252 -1.60 -0.47 -21.72
N GLU A 253 -2.07 0.67 -21.21
CA GLU A 253 -1.23 1.79 -20.79
C GLU A 253 -0.30 1.41 -19.62
N ALA A 254 -0.75 0.59 -18.68
CA ALA A 254 0.04 0.14 -17.54
C ALA A 254 1.10 -0.91 -17.92
N LEU A 255 0.81 -1.75 -18.93
CA LEU A 255 1.73 -2.77 -19.43
C LEU A 255 2.69 -2.25 -20.50
N GLY A 256 2.31 -1.21 -21.24
CA GLY A 256 3.12 -0.62 -22.31
C GLY A 256 4.40 0.03 -21.78
N LYS A 257 5.50 -0.05 -22.54
CA LYS A 257 6.76 0.60 -22.16
C LYS A 257 6.74 2.12 -22.28
N ARG A 258 5.98 2.65 -23.24
CA ARG A 258 5.96 4.09 -23.58
C ARG A 258 4.72 4.77 -23.04
N VAL A 259 4.88 5.97 -22.49
CA VAL A 259 3.78 6.82 -22.02
C VAL A 259 3.90 8.19 -22.66
N TRP A 260 2.93 8.59 -23.47
CA TRP A 260 2.94 9.87 -24.15
C TRP A 260 2.53 11.03 -23.22
N LEU A 261 3.23 12.15 -23.37
CA LEU A 261 2.94 13.42 -22.71
C LEU A 261 2.11 14.31 -23.64
N LYS A 262 1.26 15.17 -23.08
CA LYS A 262 0.43 16.15 -23.80
C LYS A 262 1.28 17.11 -24.62
N SER A 263 2.48 17.45 -24.15
CA SER A 263 3.42 18.32 -24.86
C SER A 263 4.16 17.60 -26.01
N GLY A 264 3.86 16.33 -26.30
CA GLY A 264 4.44 15.56 -27.40
C GLY A 264 5.74 14.83 -27.05
N GLY A 265 6.25 14.98 -25.83
CA GLY A 265 7.28 14.12 -25.25
C GLY A 265 6.73 12.74 -24.87
N TYR A 266 7.60 11.84 -24.43
CA TYR A 266 7.18 10.53 -23.91
C TYR A 266 8.14 10.01 -22.85
N LEU A 267 7.61 9.18 -21.97
CA LEU A 267 8.37 8.41 -20.99
C LEU A 267 8.65 7.01 -21.55
N VAL A 268 9.81 6.46 -21.22
CA VAL A 268 10.11 5.03 -21.37
C VAL A 268 10.32 4.45 -19.98
N ILE A 269 9.51 3.47 -19.59
CA ILE A 269 9.54 2.88 -18.26
C ILE A 269 10.01 1.43 -18.37
N GLU A 270 11.15 1.12 -17.76
CA GLU A 270 11.78 -0.20 -17.81
C GLU A 270 12.08 -0.73 -16.40
N PRO A 271 11.24 -1.66 -15.90
CA PRO A 271 11.55 -2.41 -14.69
C PRO A 271 12.69 -3.39 -14.95
N THR A 272 13.73 -3.36 -14.12
CA THR A 272 14.80 -4.37 -14.09
C THR A 272 14.64 -5.27 -12.86
N GLU A 273 15.62 -6.15 -12.61
CA GLU A 273 15.59 -7.02 -11.43
C GLU A 273 15.70 -6.23 -10.11
N ALA A 274 16.56 -5.21 -10.07
CA ALA A 274 16.90 -4.49 -8.84
C ALA A 274 16.24 -3.11 -8.73
N LEU A 275 16.04 -2.43 -9.87
CA LEU A 275 15.56 -1.05 -9.93
C LEU A 275 14.67 -0.80 -11.15
N CYS A 276 13.92 0.30 -11.15
CA CYS A 276 13.16 0.76 -12.30
C CYS A 276 13.82 1.98 -12.91
N VAL A 277 14.06 1.97 -14.23
CA VAL A 277 14.57 3.12 -14.96
C VAL A 277 13.42 3.80 -15.69
N ILE A 278 13.37 5.13 -15.63
CA ILE A 278 12.40 5.95 -16.36
C ILE A 278 13.15 7.03 -17.13
N ASP A 279 13.02 7.02 -18.46
CA ASP A 279 13.69 7.95 -19.37
C ASP A 279 12.68 8.94 -19.97
N VAL A 280 13.01 10.23 -19.97
CA VAL A 280 12.17 11.32 -20.46
C VAL A 280 12.68 11.82 -21.81
N ASN A 281 11.90 11.62 -22.86
CA ASN A 281 12.30 12.00 -24.21
C ASN A 281 11.51 13.21 -24.74
N THR A 282 12.22 14.08 -25.44
CA THR A 282 11.60 15.06 -26.34
C THR A 282 11.13 14.31 -27.60
N GLY A 283 9.82 14.27 -27.83
CA GLY A 283 9.27 13.64 -29.04
C GLY A 283 9.36 14.58 -30.25
N LYS A 284 8.34 14.59 -31.10
CA LYS A 284 8.33 15.42 -32.33
C LYS A 284 8.13 16.93 -32.09
N TYR A 285 8.11 17.40 -30.83
CA TYR A 285 7.81 18.79 -30.53
C TYR A 285 9.03 19.69 -30.76
N SER A 286 9.06 20.34 -31.93
CA SER A 286 10.03 21.38 -32.29
C SER A 286 9.39 22.77 -32.09
N GLY A 287 9.15 23.16 -30.84
CA GLY A 287 8.62 24.48 -30.50
C GLY A 287 9.54 25.59 -31.02
N LYS A 288 9.07 26.37 -32.01
CA LYS A 288 9.77 27.56 -32.49
C LYS A 288 9.61 28.67 -31.45
N LYS A 289 10.67 28.88 -30.65
CA LYS A 289 10.96 29.92 -29.64
C LYS A 289 11.08 29.33 -28.23
N ASN A 290 12.32 29.32 -27.73
CA ASN A 290 12.85 28.85 -26.44
C ASN A 290 12.84 27.32 -26.19
N LEU A 291 13.98 26.71 -26.49
CA LEU A 291 14.29 25.30 -26.17
C LEU A 291 14.23 25.03 -24.66
N HIS A 292 14.75 25.97 -23.86
CA HIS A 292 14.78 25.91 -22.40
C HIS A 292 13.37 25.77 -21.79
N ASP A 293 12.46 26.71 -22.10
CA ASP A 293 11.07 26.67 -21.62
C ASP A 293 10.34 25.38 -22.05
N THR A 294 10.68 24.86 -23.24
CA THR A 294 10.13 23.60 -23.74
C THR A 294 10.60 22.40 -22.93
N ILE A 295 11.90 22.33 -22.60
CA ILE A 295 12.48 21.28 -21.77
C ILE A 295 11.85 21.31 -20.38
N MET A 296 11.80 22.49 -19.76
CA MET A 296 11.26 22.64 -18.42
C MET A 296 9.78 22.22 -18.35
N LYS A 297 8.99 22.60 -19.35
CA LYS A 297 7.60 22.17 -19.48
C LYS A 297 7.47 20.64 -19.62
N ILE A 298 8.29 20.00 -20.45
CA ILE A 298 8.27 18.54 -20.65
C ILE A 298 8.67 17.83 -19.36
N ASN A 299 9.74 18.26 -18.67
CA ASN A 299 10.20 17.66 -17.42
C ASN A 299 9.16 17.80 -16.30
N THR A 300 8.54 18.98 -16.17
CA THR A 300 7.46 19.24 -15.21
C THR A 300 6.26 18.32 -15.47
N GLU A 301 5.87 18.16 -16.74
CA GLU A 301 4.80 17.24 -17.14
C GLU A 301 5.18 15.78 -16.88
N ALA A 302 6.42 15.41 -17.20
CA ALA A 302 6.98 14.09 -16.93
C ALA A 302 6.95 13.76 -15.43
N ALA A 303 7.34 14.69 -14.56
CA ALA A 303 7.32 14.49 -13.11
C ALA A 303 5.92 14.11 -12.59
N VAL A 304 4.88 14.81 -13.07
CA VAL A 304 3.48 14.50 -12.71
C VAL A 304 3.05 13.15 -13.27
N GLN A 305 3.41 12.84 -14.52
CA GLN A 305 3.08 11.55 -15.14
C GLN A 305 3.82 10.39 -14.50
N ILE A 306 5.09 10.55 -14.12
CA ILE A 306 5.86 9.54 -13.39
C ILE A 306 5.17 9.22 -12.07
N ALA A 307 4.81 10.23 -11.28
CA ALA A 307 4.09 10.01 -10.02
C ALA A 307 2.75 9.27 -10.22
N ARG A 308 2.04 9.51 -11.33
CA ARG A 308 0.84 8.74 -11.70
C ARG A 308 1.20 7.29 -12.07
N GLN A 309 2.21 7.09 -12.91
CA GLN A 309 2.61 5.77 -13.42
C GLN A 309 3.17 4.86 -12.32
N LEU A 310 3.91 5.40 -11.35
CA LEU A 310 4.38 4.65 -10.18
C LEU A 310 3.20 4.04 -9.40
N ARG A 311 2.10 4.78 -9.26
CA ARG A 311 0.87 4.31 -8.61
C ARG A 311 0.10 3.34 -9.50
N LEU A 312 -0.14 3.71 -10.76
CA LEU A 312 -0.89 2.91 -11.74
C LEU A 312 -0.30 1.51 -11.91
N ARG A 313 1.04 1.43 -11.99
CA ARG A 313 1.78 0.18 -12.22
C ARG A 313 2.26 -0.46 -10.93
N ASN A 314 2.02 0.17 -9.78
CA ASN A 314 2.56 -0.20 -8.49
C ASN A 314 4.08 -0.51 -8.52
N LEU A 315 4.86 0.39 -9.11
CA LEU A 315 6.33 0.28 -9.14
C LEU A 315 6.89 0.67 -7.77
N SER A 316 7.86 -0.09 -7.26
CA SER A 316 8.40 0.09 -5.90
C SER A 316 9.89 -0.26 -5.88
N GLY A 317 10.57 0.12 -4.80
CA GLY A 317 12.01 -0.05 -4.64
C GLY A 317 12.77 1.20 -5.07
N ILE A 318 13.93 1.00 -5.67
CA ILE A 318 14.78 2.06 -6.23
C ILE A 318 14.27 2.39 -7.63
N ILE A 319 13.99 3.65 -7.87
CA ILE A 319 13.55 4.19 -9.15
C ILE A 319 14.53 5.29 -9.55
N ILE A 320 15.08 5.17 -10.75
CA ILE A 320 16.01 6.12 -11.33
C ILE A 320 15.29 6.82 -12.48
N ILE A 321 15.29 8.14 -12.47
CA ILE A 321 14.63 8.95 -13.49
C ILE A 321 15.69 9.78 -14.22
N ASP A 322 15.77 9.58 -15.53
CA ASP A 322 16.60 10.35 -16.45
C ASP A 322 15.74 11.45 -17.07
N PHE A 323 15.82 12.65 -16.51
CA PHE A 323 15.13 13.83 -17.05
C PHE A 323 15.99 14.46 -18.16
N ILE A 324 15.34 15.22 -19.04
CA ILE A 324 16.07 15.97 -20.06
C ILE A 324 16.98 16.99 -19.37
N ASP A 325 18.23 17.11 -19.82
CA ASP A 325 19.22 18.00 -19.23
C ASP A 325 18.72 19.45 -19.11
N MET A 326 18.93 20.01 -17.91
CA MET A 326 18.63 21.40 -17.58
C MET A 326 19.92 22.15 -17.24
N GLU A 327 20.03 23.38 -17.73
CA GLU A 327 21.24 24.21 -17.63
C GLU A 327 21.41 24.86 -16.26
N THR A 328 20.30 25.23 -15.60
CA THR A 328 20.33 25.98 -14.33
C THR A 328 20.03 25.08 -13.14
N GLU A 329 20.56 25.44 -11.97
CA GLU A 329 20.27 24.73 -10.72
C GLU A 329 18.86 25.09 -10.21
N GLU A 330 18.39 26.29 -10.52
CA GLU A 330 17.04 26.75 -10.23
C GLU A 330 15.98 25.84 -10.87
N ASP A 331 16.13 25.49 -12.15
CA ASP A 331 15.20 24.59 -12.84
C ASP A 331 15.19 23.19 -12.23
N ARG A 332 16.37 22.68 -11.85
CA ARG A 332 16.50 21.38 -11.19
C ARG A 332 15.75 21.38 -9.86
N GLN A 333 15.93 22.43 -9.07
CA GLN A 333 15.27 22.56 -7.77
C GLN A 333 13.75 22.72 -7.92
N GLU A 334 13.29 23.47 -8.93
CA GLU A 334 11.87 23.58 -9.24
C GLU A 334 11.29 22.22 -9.67
N LEU A 335 11.98 21.47 -10.55
CA LEU A 335 11.56 20.14 -10.97
C LEU A 335 11.46 19.16 -9.79
N LEU A 336 12.44 19.14 -8.89
CA LEU A 336 12.41 18.32 -7.68
C LEU A 336 11.24 18.69 -6.78
N THR A 337 10.90 19.98 -6.70
CA THR A 337 9.75 20.47 -5.92
C THR A 337 8.44 19.98 -6.53
N VAL A 338 8.30 20.06 -7.86
CA VAL A 338 7.13 19.53 -8.58
C VAL A 338 7.01 18.02 -8.39
N LEU A 339 8.11 17.28 -8.57
CA LEU A 339 8.14 15.83 -8.41
C LEU A 339 7.77 15.42 -6.98
N SER A 340 8.37 16.07 -5.98
CA SER A 340 8.07 15.81 -4.56
C SER A 340 6.61 16.07 -4.23
N ARG A 341 6.03 17.17 -4.75
CA ARG A 341 4.60 17.49 -4.59
C ARG A 341 3.69 16.49 -5.29
N ALA A 342 4.09 15.97 -6.45
CA ALA A 342 3.33 14.97 -7.17
C ALA A 342 3.35 13.62 -6.44
N LEU A 343 4.52 13.23 -5.91
CA LEU A 343 4.73 11.98 -5.17
C LEU A 343 4.10 12.01 -3.77
N SER A 344 3.94 13.18 -3.14
CA SER A 344 3.28 13.28 -1.83
C SER A 344 1.81 12.83 -1.84
N LYS A 345 1.16 12.89 -3.01
CA LYS A 345 -0.19 12.38 -3.27
C LYS A 345 -0.27 10.84 -3.33
N ASP A 346 0.87 10.15 -3.33
CA ASP A 346 0.90 8.69 -3.28
C ASP A 346 0.55 8.22 -1.87
N PRO A 347 -0.44 7.34 -1.66
CA PRO A 347 -0.71 6.76 -0.35
C PRO A 347 0.49 6.00 0.22
N VAL A 348 1.29 5.38 -0.66
CA VAL A 348 2.52 4.67 -0.28
C VAL A 348 3.64 5.66 0.04
N LYS A 349 4.49 5.33 1.02
CA LYS A 349 5.65 6.16 1.35
C LYS A 349 6.61 6.20 0.15
N THR A 350 6.71 7.38 -0.44
CA THR A 350 7.58 7.66 -1.58
C THR A 350 8.40 8.90 -1.28
N SER A 351 9.70 8.84 -1.54
CA SER A 351 10.65 9.90 -1.21
C SER A 351 11.62 10.11 -2.36
N VAL A 352 11.77 11.36 -2.77
CA VAL A 352 12.87 11.80 -3.62
C VAL A 352 14.12 11.85 -2.73
N VAL A 353 15.22 11.25 -3.19
CA VAL A 353 16.46 11.16 -2.43
C VAL A 353 17.35 12.34 -2.80
N GLU A 354 17.94 12.31 -3.99
CA GLU A 354 18.80 13.37 -4.51
C GLU A 354 18.93 13.29 -6.05
N ILE A 355 19.66 14.26 -6.63
CA ILE A 355 20.16 14.19 -8.00
C ILE A 355 21.59 13.65 -7.92
N THR A 356 21.86 12.57 -8.65
CA THR A 356 23.20 11.99 -8.74
C THR A 356 24.16 12.90 -9.49
N LYS A 357 25.46 12.62 -9.39
CA LYS A 357 26.49 13.30 -10.21
C LYS A 357 26.34 13.08 -11.72
N LEU A 358 25.52 12.09 -12.12
CA LEU A 358 25.18 11.81 -13.51
C LEU A 358 23.89 12.50 -13.94
N ASN A 359 23.38 13.45 -13.15
CA ASN A 359 22.13 14.19 -13.39
C ASN A 359 20.85 13.33 -13.36
N LEU A 360 20.92 12.12 -12.81
CA LEU A 360 19.76 11.23 -12.61
C LEU A 360 19.07 11.53 -11.27
N VAL A 361 17.75 11.52 -11.25
CA VAL A 361 16.96 11.70 -10.02
C VAL A 361 16.66 10.34 -9.39
N GLU A 362 16.99 10.20 -8.11
CA GLU A 362 16.72 8.99 -7.34
C GLU A 362 15.42 9.12 -6.54
N VAL A 363 14.55 8.12 -6.67
CA VAL A 363 13.30 7.99 -5.92
C VAL A 363 13.23 6.63 -5.25
N THR A 364 12.81 6.61 -3.99
CA THR A 364 12.49 5.38 -3.27
C THR A 364 11.00 5.30 -3.00
N ARG A 365 10.38 4.15 -3.31
CA ARG A 365 8.96 3.88 -3.00
C ARG A 365 8.82 2.57 -2.26
N LYS A 366 8.17 2.59 -1.08
CA LYS A 366 8.00 1.39 -0.25
C LYS A 366 7.33 0.26 -1.04
N LYS A 367 7.88 -0.95 -0.96
CA LYS A 367 7.29 -2.15 -1.58
C LYS A 367 6.19 -2.71 -0.67
N ILE A 368 4.96 -2.76 -1.19
CA ILE A 368 3.79 -3.29 -0.47
C ILE A 368 3.18 -4.46 -1.26
N ARG A 369 2.76 -4.22 -2.51
CA ARG A 369 2.20 -5.23 -3.42
C ARG A 369 3.15 -5.50 -4.59
N ARG A 370 2.91 -6.57 -5.35
CA ARG A 370 3.64 -6.87 -6.60
C ARG A 370 3.34 -5.79 -7.67
N PRO A 371 4.29 -5.44 -8.55
CA PRO A 371 4.01 -4.51 -9.65
C PRO A 371 3.00 -5.11 -10.63
N PHE A 372 2.27 -4.25 -11.33
CA PHE A 372 1.13 -4.64 -12.17
C PHE A 372 1.50 -5.66 -13.27
N HIS A 373 2.67 -5.51 -13.89
CA HIS A 373 3.14 -6.46 -14.90
C HIS A 373 3.38 -7.86 -14.34
N GLU A 374 3.82 -8.00 -13.08
CA GLU A 374 3.93 -9.30 -12.42
C GLU A 374 2.54 -9.87 -12.10
N GLN A 375 1.59 -9.04 -11.64
CA GLN A 375 0.21 -9.46 -11.39
C GLN A 375 -0.44 -10.03 -12.68
N ALA A 376 -0.31 -9.30 -13.79
CA ALA A 376 -0.83 -9.72 -15.08
C ALA A 376 -0.17 -11.00 -15.60
N ALA A 377 1.15 -11.15 -15.42
CA ALA A 377 1.87 -12.36 -15.84
C ALA A 377 1.41 -13.61 -15.08
N LEU A 378 1.13 -13.49 -13.77
CA LEU A 378 0.64 -14.61 -12.95
C LEU A 378 -0.72 -15.10 -13.40
N ILE A 379 -1.63 -14.19 -13.75
CA ILE A 379 -2.96 -14.55 -14.22
C ILE A 379 -2.88 -15.22 -15.60
N LYS A 380 -2.03 -14.72 -16.51
CA LYS A 380 -1.83 -15.33 -17.82
C LYS A 380 -1.20 -16.73 -17.73
N GLY A 381 -0.13 -16.87 -16.94
CA GLY A 381 0.54 -18.15 -16.77
C GLY A 381 -0.34 -19.25 -16.15
N LYS A 382 -1.39 -18.86 -15.40
CA LYS A 382 -2.40 -19.79 -14.86
C LYS A 382 -3.53 -20.12 -15.82
N ALA A 383 -3.84 -19.24 -16.77
CA ALA A 383 -4.84 -19.52 -17.81
C ALA A 383 -4.30 -20.51 -18.88
N GLU A 384 -2.97 -20.62 -18.98
CA GLU A 384 -2.27 -21.52 -19.91
C GLU A 384 -1.90 -22.88 -19.28
N SER A 385 -2.08 -23.04 -17.95
CA SER A 385 -1.85 -24.28 -17.19
C SER A 385 -3.17 -24.94 -16.81
#